data_AF-A0A7K7FJ13-F1
#
_entry.id   AF-A0A7K7FJ13-F1
#
_cell.length_a   1.000
_cell.length_b   1.000
_cell.length_c   1.000
_cell.angle_alpha   90.00
_cell.angle_beta   90.00
_cell.angle_gamma   90.00
#
_symmetry.space_group_name_H-M   'P 1'
#
loop_
_entity.id
_entity.type
_entity.pdbx_description
1 polymer ?
#
loop_
_entity_poly.entity_id
_entity_poly.type
_entity_poly.pdbx_seq_one_letter_code
_entity_poly.pdbx_strand_id
1 'polypeptide(L)' 'RTLRILRQNLDEEAKIMKDVPGWKVGESLFHTDRWVPPTLDELYYLRPSGEMDNEKFGLQYYV' A
#
# COMPACT_ATOMS: atom_id res chain seq x y z
N ARG A 1 3.59 -8.84 -8.92
CA ARG A 1 4.24 -7.64 -8.33
C ARG A 1 3.38 -7.07 -7.19
N THR A 2 2.16 -6.63 -7.47
CA THR A 2 1.23 -5.99 -6.52
C THR A 2 1.00 -6.76 -5.22
N LEU A 3 0.62 -8.05 -5.31
CA LEU A 3 0.37 -8.87 -4.11
C LEU A 3 1.57 -9.00 -3.18
N ARG A 4 2.79 -9.01 -3.73
CA ARG A 4 4.04 -9.04 -2.94
C ARG A 4 4.23 -7.73 -2.17
N ILE A 5 3.94 -6.59 -2.81
CA ILE A 5 4.02 -5.27 -2.17
C ILE A 5 2.98 -5.17 -1.06
N LEU A 6 1.73 -5.54 -1.32
CA LEU A 6 0.68 -5.56 -0.31
C LEU A 6 1.03 -6.45 0.88
N ARG A 7 1.63 -7.63 0.62
CA ARG A 7 2.07 -8.51 1.70
C ARG A 7 3.15 -7.86 2.57
N GLN A 8 4.14 -7.22 1.95
CA GLN A 8 5.18 -6.48 2.67
C GLN A 8 4.59 -5.33 3.49
N ASN A 9 3.66 -4.56 2.92
CA ASN A 9 3.02 -3.44 3.59
C ASN A 9 2.20 -3.92 4.80
N LEU A 10 1.52 -5.07 4.69
CA LEU A 10 0.77 -5.68 5.79
C LEU A 10 1.71 -6.15 6.92
N ASP A 11 2.84 -6.76 6.57
CA ASP A 11 3.84 -7.18 7.56
C ASP A 11 4.48 -5.98 8.28
N GLU A 12 4.67 -4.83 7.61
CA GLU A 12 5.14 -3.59 8.23
C GLU A 12 4.05 -2.86 9.04
N GLU A 13 2.82 -2.81 8.54
CA GLU A 13 1.66 -2.31 9.28
C GLU A 13 1.51 -3.03 10.62
N ALA A 14 1.65 -4.36 10.63
CA ALA A 14 1.61 -5.16 11.84
C ALA A 14 2.68 -4.77 12.86
N LYS A 15 3.88 -4.37 12.41
CA LYS A 15 4.97 -3.93 13.29
C LYS A 15 4.73 -2.53 13.82
N ILE A 16 4.27 -1.61 12.97
CA ILE A 16 4.06 -0.20 13.29
C ILE A 16 2.85 -0.03 14.22
N MET A 17 1.75 -0.74 13.94
CA MET A 17 0.46 -0.54 14.60
C MET A 17 0.23 -1.44 15.81
N LYS A 18 1.22 -2.27 16.19
CA LYS A 18 1.09 -3.25 17.29
C LYS A 18 0.64 -2.66 18.63
N ASP A 19 0.99 -1.39 18.89
CA ASP A 19 0.77 -0.72 20.18
C ASP A 19 -0.47 0.21 20.15
N VAL A 20 -1.20 0.28 19.03
CA VAL A 20 -2.36 1.17 18.87
C VAL A 20 -3.66 0.42 19.24
N PRO A 21 -4.39 0.84 20.28
CA PRO A 21 -5.60 0.14 20.71
C PRO A 21 -6.71 0.24 19.66
N GLY A 22 -7.34 -0.89 19.35
CA GLY A 22 -8.44 -0.97 18.38
C GLY A 22 -8.01 -1.02 16.92
N TRP A 23 -6.71 -0.99 16.61
CA TRP A 23 -6.22 -1.16 15.24
C TRP A 23 -6.31 -2.62 14.79
N LYS A 24 -6.89 -2.86 13.61
CA LYS A 24 -6.93 -4.18 12.98
C LYS A 24 -6.12 -4.15 11.69
N VAL A 25 -5.02 -4.88 11.69
CA VAL A 25 -4.10 -4.96 10.56
C VAL A 25 -4.82 -5.58 9.35
N GLY A 26 -4.74 -4.93 8.19
CA GLY A 26 -5.33 -5.43 6.95
C GLY A 26 -6.86 -5.49 6.93
N GLU A 27 -7.55 -4.75 7.79
CA GLU A 27 -9.02 -4.64 7.75
C GLU A 27 -9.48 -3.92 6.47
N SER A 28 -10.35 -4.58 5.69
CA SER A 28 -10.96 -3.97 4.51
C SER A 28 -11.99 -2.92 4.94
N LEU A 29 -11.90 -1.72 4.37
CA LEU A 29 -12.89 -0.66 4.57
C LEU A 29 -14.15 -0.82 3.69
N PHE A 30 -14.15 -1.79 2.78
CA PHE A 30 -15.27 -2.03 1.88
C PHE A 30 -16.27 -3.01 2.47
N HIS A 31 -17.57 -2.75 2.27
CA HIS A 31 -18.67 -3.63 2.68
C HIS A 31 -18.83 -4.86 1.76
N THR A 32 -17.77 -5.32 1.10
CA THR A 32 -17.81 -6.44 0.15
C THR A 32 -16.55 -7.30 0.25
N ASP A 33 -16.70 -8.60 0.03
CA ASP A 33 -15.59 -9.56 -0.04
C ASP A 33 -14.90 -9.61 -1.43
N ARG A 34 -15.32 -8.72 -2.35
CA ARG A 34 -14.73 -8.66 -3.69
C ARG A 34 -13.33 -8.07 -3.61
N TRP A 35 -12.44 -8.56 -4.48
CA TRP A 35 -11.13 -7.96 -4.65
C TRP A 35 -11.26 -6.52 -5.17
N VAL A 36 -10.63 -5.58 -4.47
CA VAL A 36 -10.51 -4.19 -4.90
C VAL A 36 -9.05 -3.94 -5.27
N PRO A 37 -8.75 -3.46 -6.50
CA PRO A 37 -7.40 -3.10 -6.88
C PRO A 37 -6.86 -1.99 -5.96
N PRO A 38 -5.63 -2.13 -5.44
CA PRO A 38 -5.05 -1.13 -4.57
C PRO A 38 -4.70 0.13 -5.34
N THR A 39 -4.80 1.26 -4.67
CA THR A 39 -4.32 2.57 -5.11
C THR A 39 -2.79 2.62 -5.09
N LEU A 40 -2.21 3.62 -5.78
CA LEU A 40 -0.77 3.85 -5.72
C LEU A 40 -0.31 4.19 -4.30
N ASP A 41 -1.09 4.94 -3.54
CA ASP A 41 -0.70 5.31 -2.19
C ASP A 41 -0.70 4.07 -1.28
N GLU A 42 -1.70 3.18 -1.36
CA GLU A 42 -1.70 1.89 -0.63
C GLU A 42 -0.49 1.00 -0.95
N LEU A 43 0.09 1.12 -2.15
CA LEU A 43 1.27 0.35 -2.56
C LEU A 43 2.60 1.02 -2.16
N TYR A 44 2.70 2.35 -2.27
CA TYR A 44 3.97 3.07 -2.26
C TYR A 44 4.18 4.02 -1.07
N TYR A 45 3.19 4.23 -0.19
CA TYR A 45 3.33 5.20 0.91
C TYR A 45 4.46 4.87 1.90
N LEU A 46 4.79 3.58 2.06
CA LEU A 46 5.90 3.12 2.91
C LEU A 46 7.24 3.03 2.16
N ARG A 47 7.27 3.38 0.87
CA ARG A 47 8.47 3.32 0.02
C ARG A 47 9.11 4.70 -0.15
N PRO A 48 10.35 4.79 -0.64
CA PRO A 48 10.96 6.06 -0.97
C PRO A 48 10.09 6.87 -1.95
N SER A 49 10.00 8.18 -1.75
CA SER A 49 9.15 9.06 -2.56
C SER A 49 9.45 8.96 -4.06
N GLY A 50 10.73 8.78 -4.44
CA GLY A 50 11.12 8.60 -5.83
C GLY A 50 10.51 7.38 -6.53
N GLU A 51 10.19 6.30 -5.80
CA GLU A 51 9.47 5.15 -6.39
C GLU A 51 8.02 5.51 -6.71
N MET A 52 7.35 6.23 -5.82
CA MET A 52 5.99 6.74 -6.03
C MET A 52 5.95 7.73 -7.19
N ASP A 53 6.90 8.68 -7.24
CA ASP A 53 6.98 9.69 -8.30
C ASP A 53 7.22 9.03 -9.66
N ASN A 54 8.10 8.04 -9.72
CA ASN A 54 8.33 7.28 -10.94
C ASN A 54 7.11 6.45 -11.36
N GLU A 55 6.37 5.83 -10.43
CA GLU A 55 5.15 5.10 -10.78
C GLU A 55 4.01 6.04 -11.22
N LYS A 56 3.92 7.25 -10.65
CA LYS A 56 2.92 8.27 -11.00
C LYS A 56 3.22 8.94 -12.34
N PHE A 57 4.48 9.32 -12.58
CA PHE A 57 4.83 10.23 -13.68
C PHE A 57 5.93 9.71 -14.60
N GLY A 58 6.56 8.57 -14.29
CA GLY A 58 7.72 8.06 -15.04
C GLY A 58 7.45 7.91 -16.53
N LEU A 59 6.25 7.47 -16.92
CA LEU A 59 5.84 7.39 -18.33
C LEU A 59 5.74 8.76 -18.99
N GLN A 60 5.19 9.76 -18.28
CA GLN A 60 5.00 11.12 -18.83
C GLN A 60 6.33 11.85 -19.02
N TYR A 61 7.29 11.60 -18.12
CA TYR A 61 8.61 12.20 -18.18
C TYR A 61 9.62 11.40 -19.02
N TYR A 62 9.22 10.25 -19.57
CA TYR A 62 10.06 9.46 -20.45
C TYR A 62 10.01 10.04 -21.87
N VAL A 63 10.93 10.99 -22.14
CA VAL A 63 11.19 11.61 -23.46
C VAL A 63 12.50 11.10 -24.02
#